data_AF-A0A973GNA7-F1
#
_entry.id   AF-A0A973GNA7-F1
#
_cell.length_a   1.000
_cell.length_b   1.000
_cell.length_c   1.000
_cell.angle_alpha   90.00
_cell.angle_beta   90.00
_cell.angle_gamma   90.00
#
_symmetry.space_group_name_H-M   'P 1'
#
loop_
_entity.id
_entity.type
_entity.pdbx_description
1 polymer ?
#
loop_
_entity_poly.entity_id
_entity_poly.type
_entity_poly.pdbx_seq_one_letter_code
_entity_poly.pdbx_strand_id
1 'polypeptide(L)' 'MKILGIESSCDETAASVVEDGQTLLSNVVNSQIDIHA' A
#
# COMPACT_ATOMS: atom_id res chain seq x y z
N MET A 1 13.50 6.83 10.84
CA MET A 1 12.47 5.88 11.31
C MET A 1 11.80 5.26 10.11
N LYS A 2 11.58 3.93 10.09
CA LYS A 2 10.85 3.26 9.00
C LYS A 2 9.45 2.90 9.46
N ILE A 3 8.46 3.25 8.65
CA ILE A 3 7.03 3.04 8.89
C ILE A 3 6.52 2.03 7.86
N LEU A 4 5.81 0.99 8.32
CA LEU A 4 5.10 0.04 7.47
C LEU A 4 3.63 0.47 7.37
N GLY A 5 3.19 0.84 6.17
CA GLY A 5 1.78 1.12 5.87
C GLY A 5 1.11 -0.11 5.28
N ILE A 6 -0.09 -0.45 5.77
CA ILE A 6 -0.95 -1.52 5.25
C ILE A 6 -2.31 -0.93 4.95
N GLU A 7 -2.84 -1.19 3.75
CA GLU A 7 -4.17 -0.78 3.31
C GLU A 7 -4.96 -2.01 2.86
N SER A 8 -6.19 -2.17 3.36
CA SER A 8 -7.04 -3.35 3.12
C SER A 8 -8.54 -3.04 3.25
N SER A 9 -8.96 -1.79 3.02
CA SER A 9 -10.33 -1.34 3.34
C SER A 9 -11.36 -1.61 2.23
N CYS A 10 -10.94 -1.72 0.96
CA CYS A 10 -11.86 -1.82 -0.18
C CYS A 10 -11.32 -2.74 -1.28
N ASP A 11 -11.17 -2.23 -2.50
CA ASP A 11 -10.85 -2.98 -3.72
C ASP A 11 -9.34 -3.16 -3.92
N GLU A 12 -8.51 -2.47 -3.15
CA GLU A 12 -7.07 -2.66 -3.15
C GLU A 12 -6.57 -3.29 -1.85
N THR A 13 -5.53 -4.11 -2.00
CA THR A 13 -4.63 -4.49 -0.90
C THR A 13 -3.26 -3.91 -1.19
N ALA A 14 -2.70 -3.14 -0.27
CA ALA A 14 -1.41 -2.49 -0.48
C ALA A 14 -0.48 -2.54 0.74
N ALA A 15 0.82 -2.48 0.47
CA ALA A 15 1.87 -2.37 1.48
C ALA A 15 2.94 -1.37 1.04
N SER A 16 3.40 -0.54 1.97
CA SER A 16 4.45 0.46 1.71
C SER A 16 5.44 0.59 2.86
N VAL A 17 6.66 1.02 2.53
CA VAL A 17 7.66 1.41 3.53
C VAL A 17 8.00 2.88 3.32
N VAL A 18 7.82 3.69 4.36
CA VAL A 18 8.12 5.12 4.37
C VAL A 18 9.21 5.42 5.38
N GLU A 19 10.20 6.20 4.98
CA GLU A 19 11.24 6.73 5.86
C GLU A 19 10.88 8.15 6.32
N ASP A 20 10.91 8.34 7.64
CA ASP A 20 10.65 9.61 8.33
C ASP A 20 9.34 10.31 7.92
N GLY A 21 8.34 9.52 7.54
CA GLY A 21 7.01 9.97 7.13
C GLY A 21 6.97 10.75 5.81
N GLN A 22 8.10 10.85 5.09
CA GLN A 22 8.24 11.73 3.92
C GLN A 22 8.78 11.00 2.69
N THR A 23 9.70 10.05 2.86
CA THR A 23 10.35 9.36 1.74
C THR A 23 9.74 7.99 1.54
N LEU A 24 9.09 7.78 0.39
CA LEU A 24 8.56 6.47 0.00
C LEU A 24 9.70 5.56 -0.52
N LEU A 25 10.00 4.48 0.20
CA LEU A 25 11.05 3.53 -0.16
C LEU A 25 10.52 2.36 -1.00
N SER A 26 9.29 1.93 -0.74
CA SER A 26 8.62 0.89 -1.52
C SER A 26 7.11 1.05 -1.44
N ASN A 27 6.42 0.64 -2.50
CA ASN A 27 4.97 0.62 -2.57
C ASN A 27 4.54 -0.52 -3.50
N VAL A 28 3.65 -1.37 -3.02
CA VAL A 28 3.07 -2.47 -3.79
C VAL A 28 1.57 -2.43 -3.61
N VAL A 29 0.83 -2.47 -4.73
CA VAL A 29 -0.63 -2.42 -4.75
C VAL A 29 -1.11 -3.62 -5.55
N ASN A 30 -2.07 -4.35 -5.00
CA ASN A 30 -2.80 -5.40 -5.68
C ASN A 30 -4.27 -4.98 -5.78
N SER A 31 -4.76 -4.78 -7.01
CA SER A 31 -6.14 -4.39 -7.27
C SER A 31 -7.03 -5.61 -7.46
N GLN A 32 -8.24 -5.55 -6.92
CA GLN A 32 -9.31 -6.53 -7.11
C GLN A 32 -10.37 -6.04 -8.13
N ILE A 33 -10.09 -4.96 -8.86
CA ILE A 33 -11.03 -4.39 -9.85
C ILE A 33 -11.40 -5.45 -10.91
N ASP A 34 -10.43 -6.22 -11.40
CA ASP A 34 -10.64 -7.21 -12.46
C ASP A 34 -11.59 -8.36 -12.06
N ILE A 35 -11.79 -8.60 -10.76
CA ILE A 35 -12.66 -9.68 -10.25
C ILE A 35 -14.01 -9.18 -9.72
N HIS A 36 -14.19 -7.86 -9.58
CA HIS A 36 -15.45 -7.23 -9.14
C HIS A 36 -16.17 -6.46 -10.27
N ALA A 37 -15.59 -6.41 -11.48
CA ALA A 37 -16.12 -5.72 -12.66
C ALA A 37 -17.11 -6.57 -13.48
#